data_AF-A0A3P9NCQ3-F1
#
_entry.id   AF-A0A3P9NCQ3-F1
#
_cell.length_a   1.000
_cell.length_b   1.000
_cell.length_c   1.000
_cell.angle_alpha   90.00
_cell.angle_beta   90.00
_cell.angle_gamma   90.00
#
_symmetry.space_group_name_H-M   'P 1'
#
loop_
_entity.id
_entity.type
_entity.pdbx_description
1 polymer ?
#
loop_
_entity_poly.entity_id
_entity_poly.type
_entity_poly.pdbx_seq_one_letter_code
_entity_poly.pdbx_strand_id
1 'polypeptide(L)'
;MGKIYQVVVQHERMLLIDLCNTEEEMQRLTVGQLKEKILEKLPELEGKLTNLCLIFGDKRLIGDTSLLSEYGIQHMSSIHLIVLLLGGGPQPR
;
A
#
# COMPACT_ATOMS: atom_id res chain seq x y z
N MET A 1 17.37 17.69 -10.01
CA MET A 1 17.32 16.79 -8.83
C MET A 1 15.85 16.56 -8.49
N GLY A 2 15.23 15.53 -9.08
CA GLY A 2 13.82 15.21 -8.83
C GLY A 2 13.70 14.49 -7.49
N LYS A 3 12.80 14.96 -6.61
CA LYS A 3 12.50 14.26 -5.35
C LYS A 3 11.63 13.05 -5.69
N ILE A 4 12.12 11.85 -5.42
CA ILE A 4 11.33 10.63 -5.59
C ILE A 4 10.59 10.38 -4.28
N TYR A 5 9.26 10.42 -4.33
CA TYR A 5 8.38 10.08 -3.23
C TYR A 5 8.33 8.56 -3.12
N GLN A 6 9.06 8.05 -2.14
CA GLN A 6 9.03 6.65 -1.74
C GLN A 6 8.25 6.46 -0.44
N VAL A 7 7.59 5.32 -0.27
CA VAL A 7 7.00 4.87 1.00
C VAL A 7 7.57 3.52 1.41
N VAL A 8 7.63 3.29 2.71
CA VAL A 8 8.08 2.03 3.27
C VAL A 8 6.85 1.18 3.57
N VAL A 9 6.72 0.03 2.92
CA VAL A 9 5.67 -0.94 3.21
C VAL A 9 6.25 -2.04 4.09
N GLN A 10 5.69 -2.20 5.27
CA GLN A 10 6.09 -3.18 6.27
C GLN A 10 5.12 -4.36 6.24
N HIS A 11 5.54 -5.44 5.59
CA HIS A 11 4.81 -6.72 5.56
C HIS A 11 5.58 -7.76 6.37
N GLU A 12 6.41 -8.57 5.72
CA GLU A 12 7.41 -9.44 6.38
C GLU A 12 8.79 -8.78 6.46
N ARG A 13 9.03 -7.81 5.58
CA ARG A 13 10.24 -6.99 5.51
C ARG A 13 9.85 -5.56 5.13
N MET A 14 10.74 -4.60 5.39
CA MET A 14 10.60 -3.24 4.88
C MET A 14 10.85 -3.25 3.37
N LEU A 15 9.86 -2.84 2.59
CA LEU A 15 9.94 -2.66 1.15
C LEU A 15 9.77 -1.20 0.79
N LEU A 16 10.73 -0.66 0.04
CA LEU A 16 10.63 0.69 -0.50
C LEU A 16 9.88 0.66 -1.82
N ILE A 17 8.79 1.42 -1.90
CA ILE A 17 7.97 1.52 -3.11
C ILE A 17 7.98 2.96 -3.61
N ASP A 18 8.36 3.09 -4.87
CA ASP A 18 8.40 4.36 -5.60
C ASP A 18 6.97 4.75 -6.01
N LEU A 19 6.44 5.82 -5.39
CA LEU A 19 5.14 6.35 -5.73
C LEU A 19 5.23 7.27 -6.96
N CYS A 20 5.92 8.40 -6.82
CA CYS A 20 5.95 9.44 -7.86
C CYS A 20 7.13 10.38 -7.65
N ASN A 21 7.32 11.31 -8.59
CA ASN A 21 8.43 12.27 -8.61
C ASN A 21 7.97 13.73 -8.41
N THR A 22 6.67 13.95 -8.25
CA THR A 22 6.03 15.26 -8.09
C THR A 22 5.16 15.28 -6.84
N GLU A 23 5.14 16.43 -6.18
CA GLU A 23 4.31 16.66 -4.98
C GLU A 23 2.82 16.64 -5.31
N GLU A 24 2.43 17.14 -6.49
CA GLU A 24 1.03 17.15 -6.94
C GLU A 24 0.45 15.73 -7.07
N GLU A 25 1.23 14.80 -7.65
CA GLU A 25 0.84 13.39 -7.74
C GLU A 25 0.78 12.78 -6.34
N MET A 26 1.74 13.09 -5.47
CA MET A 26 1.74 12.62 -4.08
C MET A 26 0.47 13.06 -3.33
N GLN A 27 0.01 14.28 -3.55
CA GLN A 27 -1.20 14.79 -2.90
C GLN A 27 -2.50 14.21 -3.48
N ARG A 28 -2.52 13.90 -4.78
CA ARG A 28 -3.67 13.32 -5.48
C ARG A 28 -3.72 11.80 -5.42
N LEU A 29 -2.66 11.15 -4.95
CA LEU A 29 -2.59 9.70 -4.81
C LEU A 29 -3.64 9.21 -3.82
N THR A 30 -4.41 8.22 -4.27
CA THR A 30 -5.38 7.53 -3.46
C THR A 30 -4.82 6.23 -2.89
N VAL A 31 -5.52 5.70 -1.90
CA VAL A 31 -5.25 4.37 -1.34
C VAL A 31 -5.33 3.28 -2.41
N GLY A 32 -6.24 3.40 -3.38
CA GLY A 32 -6.35 2.46 -4.50
C GLY A 32 -5.07 2.41 -5.34
N GLN A 33 -4.57 3.58 -5.75
CA GLN A 33 -3.33 3.69 -6.52
C GLN A 33 -2.11 3.16 -5.75
N LEU A 34 -2.07 3.38 -4.43
CA LEU A 34 -1.02 2.80 -3.58
C LEU A 34 -1.09 1.27 -3.57
N LYS A 35 -2.29 0.70 -3.42
CA LYS A 35 -2.48 -0.76 -3.48
C LYS A 35 -2.02 -1.30 -4.82
N GLU A 36 -2.43 -0.71 -5.94
CA GLU A 36 -2.01 -1.16 -7.27
C GLU A 36 -0.47 -1.19 -7.40
N LYS A 37 0.22 -0.12 -6.97
CA LYS A 37 1.69 -0.10 -6.96
C LYS A 37 2.31 -1.17 -6.07
N ILE A 38 1.69 -1.47 -4.92
CA ILE A 38 2.13 -2.57 -4.05
C ILE A 38 1.97 -3.91 -4.77
N LEU A 39 0.87 -4.12 -5.47
CA LEU A 39 0.61 -5.35 -6.23
C LEU A 39 1.57 -5.50 -7.41
N GLU A 40 1.86 -4.42 -8.14
CA GLU A 40 2.88 -4.43 -9.19
C GLU A 40 4.26 -4.83 -8.66
N LYS A 41 4.60 -4.44 -7.43
CA LYS A 41 5.86 -4.82 -6.77
C LYS A 41 5.81 -6.19 -6.12
N LEU A 42 4.64 -6.63 -5.70
CA LEU A 42 4.38 -7.89 -4.99
C LEU A 42 3.19 -8.61 -5.64
N PRO A 43 3.38 -9.23 -6.81
CA PRO A 43 2.31 -9.96 -7.49
C PRO A 43 1.76 -11.14 -6.65
N GLU A 44 2.54 -11.62 -5.68
CA GLU A 44 2.12 -12.60 -4.67
C GLU A 44 0.91 -12.14 -3.81
N LEU A 45 0.71 -10.82 -3.70
CA LEU A 45 -0.41 -10.21 -2.98
C LEU A 45 -1.63 -9.95 -3.88
N GLU A 46 -1.46 -9.96 -5.20
CA GLU A 46 -2.51 -9.62 -6.18
C GLU A 46 -3.69 -10.60 -6.09
N GLY A 47 -3.41 -11.89 -5.89
CA GLY A 47 -4.43 -12.91 -5.63
C GLY A 47 -5.12 -12.80 -4.25
N LYS A 48 -4.65 -11.90 -3.37
CA LYS A 48 -5.18 -11.69 -2.01
C LYS A 48 -5.78 -10.30 -1.82
N LEU A 49 -6.06 -9.56 -2.90
CA LEU A 49 -6.66 -8.22 -2.92
C LEU A 49 -7.76 -7.99 -1.87
N THR A 50 -8.73 -8.91 -1.76
CA THR A 50 -9.85 -8.84 -0.80
C THR A 50 -9.40 -8.89 0.66
N ASN A 51 -8.21 -9.42 0.92
CA ASN A 51 -7.66 -9.68 2.24
C ASN A 51 -6.51 -8.75 2.61
N LEU A 52 -6.16 -7.78 1.76
CA LEU A 52 -5.11 -6.81 2.04
C LEU A 52 -5.68 -5.66 2.87
N CYS A 53 -5.08 -5.43 4.03
CA CYS A 53 -5.38 -4.28 4.87
C CYS A 53 -4.11 -3.44 5.02
N LEU A 54 -4.16 -2.21 4.52
CA LEU A 54 -3.10 -1.23 4.72
C LEU A 54 -3.41 -0.41 5.97
N ILE A 55 -2.42 -0.27 6.85
CA ILE A 55 -2.53 0.45 8.10
C ILE A 55 -1.40 1.46 8.19
N PHE A 56 -1.73 2.72 8.43
CA PHE A 56 -0.78 3.79 8.64
C PHE A 56 -0.93 4.35 10.04
N GLY A 57 0.09 4.16 10.88
CA GLY A 57 0.00 4.41 12.33
C GLY A 57 -1.13 3.58 12.94
N ASP A 58 -2.13 4.26 13.50
CA ASP A 58 -3.33 3.64 14.08
C ASP A 58 -4.55 3.66 13.16
N LYS A 59 -4.40 4.17 11.93
CA LYS A 59 -5.50 4.34 10.97
C LYS A 59 -5.41 3.28 9.88
N ARG A 60 -6.49 2.51 9.71
CA ARG A 60 -6.63 1.63 8.55
C ARG A 60 -7.02 2.47 7.34
N LEU A 61 -6.32 2.27 6.23
CA LEU A 61 -6.64 2.90 4.96
C LEU A 61 -7.88 2.19 4.40
N ILE A 62 -9.03 2.84 4.57
CA ILE A 62 -10.33 2.30 4.18
C ILE A 62 -10.77 2.96 2.88
N GLY A 63 -11.17 2.13 1.91
CA GLY A 63 -11.67 2.58 0.61
C GLY A 63 -10.57 3.07 -0.34
N ASP A 64 -10.77 2.84 -1.64
CA ASP A 64 -9.81 3.17 -2.69
C ASP A 64 -9.86 4.63 -3.15
N THR A 65 -10.90 5.36 -2.75
CA THR A 65 -11.10 6.79 -3.05
C THR A 65 -10.47 7.72 -2.03
N SER A 66 -10.03 7.22 -0.89
CA SER A 66 -9.43 8.05 0.16
C SER A 66 -8.02 8.48 -0.26
N LEU A 67 -7.68 9.76 -0.08
CA LEU A 67 -6.36 10.31 -0.43
C LEU A 67 -5.32 9.96 0.64
N LEU A 68 -4.10 9.64 0.23
CA LEU A 68 -3.00 9.38 1.18
C LEU A 68 -2.70 10.61 2.07
N SER A 69 -2.84 11.81 1.49
CA SER A 69 -2.64 13.07 2.21
C SER A 69 -3.64 13.30 3.34
N GLU A 70 -4.88 12.80 3.22
CA GLU A 70 -5.89 12.90 4.29
C GLU A 70 -5.48 12.09 5.53
N TYR A 71 -4.71 11.02 5.34
CA TYR A 71 -4.16 10.23 6.44
C TYR A 71 -2.84 10.78 6.98
N GLY A 72 -2.28 11.82 6.36
CA GLY A 72 -0.98 12.39 6.71
C GLY A 72 0.20 11.57 6.20
N ILE A 73 0.00 10.73 5.18
CA ILE A 73 1.07 9.94 4.56
C ILE A 73 1.95 10.86 3.72
N GLN A 74 3.26 10.78 3.92
CA GLN A 74 4.28 11.60 3.26
C GLN A 74 5.41 10.74 2.69
N HIS A 75 6.43 11.40 2.12
CA HIS A 75 7.66 10.73 1.73
C HIS A 75 8.29 10.02 2.94
N MET A 76 8.80 8.80 2.72
CA MET A 76 9.37 7.91 3.74
C MET A 76 8.40 7.49 4.85
N SER A 77 7.09 7.65 4.65
CA SER A 77 6.10 7.12 5.58
C SER A 77 6.11 5.59 5.62
N SER A 78 5.96 5.03 6.83
CA SER A 78 5.89 3.59 7.09
C SER A 78 4.44 3.10 7.15
N ILE A 79 4.05 2.26 6.20
CA ILE A 79 2.71 1.69 6.09
C ILE A 79 2.80 0.21 6.39
N HIS A 80 2.06 -0.24 7.39
CA HIS A 80 1.94 -1.65 7.74
C HIS A 80 0.96 -2.31 6.79
N LEU A 81 1.42 -3.34 6.09
CA LEU A 81 0.58 -4.17 5.25
C LEU A 81 0.26 -5.45 6.01
N ILE A 82 -1.03 -5.68 6.24
CA ILE A 82 -1.53 -6.90 6.85
C ILE A 82 -2.26 -7.69 5.77
N VAL A 83 -1.75 -8.89 5.49
CA VAL A 83 -2.45 -9.88 4.68
C VAL A 83 -3.26 -10.74 5.62
N LEU A 84 -4.58 -10.65 5.55
CA LEU A 84 -5.44 -11.61 6.21
C LEU A 84 -5.35 -12.93 5.43
N LEU A 85 -4.60 -13.90 5.97
CA LEU A 85 -4.63 -15.24 5.42
C LEU A 85 -6.01 -15.83 5.72
N LEU A 86 -6.94 -15.76 4.77
CA LEU A 86 -8.11 -16.62 4.78
C LEU A 86 -7.57 -18.05 4.61
N GLY A 87 -7.51 -18.79 5.72
CA GLY A 87 -7.16 -20.21 5.79
C GLY A 87 -8.25 -21.09 5.17
N GLY A 88 -8.55 -20.86 3.89
CA GLY A 88 -9.59 -21.53 3.13
C GLY A 88 -9.24 -21.57 1.64
N GLY A 89 -7.99 -21.85 1.30
CA GLY A 89 -7.68 -22.29 -0.06
C GLY A 89 -8.42 -23.61 -0.34
N PRO A 90 -8.94 -23.84 -1.55
CA PRO A 90 -9.50 -25.14 -1.90
C PRO A 90 -8.42 -26.19 -1.69
N GLN A 91 -8.63 -27.08 -0.72
CA GLN A 91 -7.82 -28.29 -0.64
C GLN A 91 -8.04 -29.06 -1.94
N PRO A 92 -7.00 -29.35 -2.75
CA PRO A 92 -7.14 -30.36 -3.77
C PRO A 92 -7.36 -31.69 -3.04
N ARG A 93 -8.58 -32.22 -3.14
CA ARG A 93 -8.88 -33.61 -2.78
C ARG A 93 -8.36 -34.55 -3.87
#